data_AF-A0A0H3UAK3-F1
#
_entry.id   AF-A0A0H3UAK3-F1
#
_cell.length_a   1.000
_cell.length_b   1.000
_cell.length_c   1.000
_cell.angle_alpha   90.00
_cell.angle_beta   90.00
_cell.angle_gamma   90.00
#
_symmetry.space_group_name_H-M   'P 1'
#
loop_
_entity.id
_entity.type
_entity.pdbx_description
1 polymer ?
#
loop_
_entity_poly.entity_id
_entity_poly.type
_entity_poly.pdbx_seq_one_letter_code
_entity_poly.pdbx_strand_id
1 'polypeptide(L)'
;MDNIKELFDKAKDCETAEELVALAKENGYELDLEDAEAYYQEISEGELADEELDNVAGGQDGCVGDRKAYRYKTWSRKEDVEFLFQPGDHVEAYPPFLGEHTAGCKVVSMYANGIRQNEWRDEYWLEKDPGCSTLFAKGYYTRDRIQVQGK
;
A
#
# COMPACT_ATOMS: atom_id res chain seq x y z
N MET A 1 40.65 -11.08 -8.93
CA MET A 1 39.51 -12.02 -8.76
C MET A 1 38.27 -11.16 -8.96
N ASP A 2 38.02 -10.79 -10.22
CA ASP A 2 37.12 -9.68 -10.58
C ASP A 2 36.27 -10.08 -11.78
N ASN A 3 35.63 -11.25 -11.73
CA ASN A 3 34.72 -11.70 -12.80
C ASN A 3 33.35 -12.15 -12.26
N ILE A 4 33.23 -12.37 -10.95
CA ILE A 4 31.96 -12.73 -10.32
C ILE A 4 30.95 -11.58 -10.41
N LYS A 5 31.37 -10.32 -10.21
CA LYS A 5 30.46 -9.17 -10.32
C LYS A 5 29.91 -9.01 -11.73
N GLU A 6 30.78 -9.03 -12.75
CA GLU A 6 30.35 -8.93 -14.15
C GLU A 6 29.45 -10.09 -14.56
N LEU A 7 29.66 -11.29 -14.02
CA LEU A 7 28.79 -12.45 -14.25
C LEU A 7 27.41 -12.26 -13.62
N PHE A 8 27.34 -11.73 -12.40
CA PHE A 8 26.07 -11.41 -11.75
C PHE A 8 25.31 -10.28 -12.47
N ASP A 9 26.01 -9.27 -12.99
CA ASP A 9 25.38 -8.19 -13.75
C ASP A 9 24.78 -8.74 -15.06
N LYS A 10 25.52 -9.58 -15.81
CA LYS A 10 24.98 -10.25 -17.01
C LYS A 10 23.84 -11.22 -16.71
N ALA A 11 23.88 -11.91 -15.57
CA ALA A 11 22.82 -12.82 -15.16
C ALA A 11 21.50 -12.09 -14.84
N LYS A 12 21.58 -10.85 -14.36
CA LYS A 12 20.39 -10.00 -14.13
C LYS A 12 19.79 -9.44 -15.42
N ASP A 13 20.60 -9.29 -16.46
CA ASP A 13 20.16 -8.84 -17.78
C ASP A 13 19.50 -9.98 -18.59
N CYS A 14 19.56 -11.25 -18.13
CA CYS A 14 18.87 -12.36 -18.76
C CYS A 14 17.36 -12.26 -18.50
N GLU A 15 16.55 -12.23 -19.56
CA GLU A 15 15.09 -12.13 -19.46
C GLU A 15 14.44 -13.53 -19.36
N THR A 16 15.21 -14.59 -19.58
CA THR A 16 14.73 -15.98 -19.60
C THR A 16 15.65 -16.94 -18.86
N ALA A 17 15.06 -18.01 -18.30
CA ALA A 17 15.80 -19.10 -17.66
C ALA A 17 16.83 -19.75 -18.60
N GLU A 18 16.53 -19.79 -19.90
CA GLU A 18 17.39 -20.37 -20.93
C GLU A 18 18.66 -19.55 -21.15
N GLU A 19 18.55 -18.21 -21.16
CA GLU A 19 19.69 -17.29 -21.26
C GLU A 19 20.58 -17.35 -20.01
N LEU A 20 19.98 -17.44 -18.82
CA LEU A 20 20.70 -17.59 -17.56
C LEU A 20 21.50 -18.90 -17.50
N VAL A 21 20.90 -20.00 -17.94
CA VAL A 21 21.55 -21.32 -18.01
C VAL A 21 22.68 -21.33 -19.05
N ALA A 22 22.48 -20.68 -20.20
CA ALA A 22 23.53 -20.55 -21.22
C ALA A 22 24.74 -19.77 -20.69
N LEU A 23 24.50 -18.65 -19.99
CA LEU A 23 25.54 -17.84 -19.36
C LEU A 23 26.29 -18.61 -18.27
N ALA A 24 25.57 -19.35 -17.43
CA ALA A 24 26.16 -20.19 -16.38
C ALA A 24 27.09 -21.27 -16.98
N LYS A 25 26.62 -21.97 -18.01
CA LYS A 25 27.41 -23.00 -18.72
C LYS A 25 28.63 -22.44 -19.43
N GLU A 26 28.52 -21.27 -20.06
CA GLU A 26 29.65 -20.57 -20.69
C GLU A 26 30.73 -20.21 -19.68
N ASN A 27 30.34 -19.89 -18.44
CA ASN A 27 31.24 -19.52 -17.35
C ASN A 27 31.65 -20.69 -16.45
N GLY A 28 31.31 -21.94 -16.82
CA GLY A 28 31.72 -23.15 -16.13
C GLY A 28 30.92 -23.50 -14.87
N TYR A 29 29.72 -22.95 -14.72
CA TYR A 29 28.77 -23.30 -13.66
C TYR A 29 27.71 -24.25 -14.20
N GLU A 30 27.42 -25.33 -13.46
CA GLU A 30 26.27 -26.19 -13.72
C GLU A 30 25.03 -25.54 -13.11
N LEU A 31 24.14 -25.07 -13.98
CA LEU A 31 22.78 -24.64 -13.63
C LEU A 31 21.82 -25.45 -14.52
N ASP A 32 20.87 -26.13 -13.88
CA ASP A 32 19.85 -26.90 -14.56
C ASP A 32 18.67 -25.99 -14.94
N LEU A 33 18.02 -26.31 -16.07
CA LEU A 33 16.90 -25.52 -16.57
C LEU A 33 15.74 -25.49 -15.57
N GLU A 34 15.47 -26.63 -14.92
CA GLU A 34 14.41 -26.78 -13.93
C GLU A 34 14.64 -25.90 -12.69
N ASP A 35 15.90 -25.80 -12.23
CA ASP A 35 16.27 -24.92 -11.11
C ASP A 35 16.20 -23.43 -11.49
N ALA A 36 16.58 -23.09 -12.72
CA ALA A 36 16.47 -21.73 -13.24
C ALA A 36 15.01 -21.30 -13.43
N GLU A 37 14.16 -22.19 -13.97
CA GLU A 37 12.72 -21.97 -14.10
C GLU A 37 12.05 -21.81 -12.73
N ALA A 38 12.41 -22.65 -11.75
CA ALA A 38 11.93 -22.52 -10.39
C ALA A 38 12.33 -21.18 -9.76
N TYR A 39 13.55 -20.71 -9.98
CA TYR A 39 14.01 -19.40 -9.52
C TYR A 39 13.22 -18.24 -10.15
N TYR A 40 12.97 -18.28 -11.46
CA TYR A 40 12.14 -17.27 -12.12
C TYR A 40 10.66 -17.36 -11.72
N GLN A 41 10.16 -18.55 -11.41
CA GLN A 41 8.80 -18.72 -10.90
C GLN A 41 8.66 -18.13 -9.48
N GLU A 42 9.65 -18.34 -8.60
CA GLU A 42 9.68 -17.71 -7.28
C GLU A 42 9.82 -16.18 -7.36
N ILE A 43 10.60 -15.65 -8.30
CA ILE A 43 10.69 -14.21 -8.58
C ILE A 43 9.36 -13.69 -9.14
N SER A 44 8.73 -14.40 -10.08
CA SER A 44 7.42 -14.03 -10.63
C SER A 44 6.31 -14.03 -9.58
N GLU A 45 6.39 -14.90 -8.57
CA GLU A 45 5.43 -14.96 -7.47
C GLU A 45 5.78 -13.99 -6.32
N GLY A 46 7.03 -13.51 -6.26
CA GLY A 46 7.57 -12.63 -5.22
C GLY A 46 7.82 -11.17 -5.62
N GLU A 47 7.88 -10.86 -6.91
CA GLU A 47 7.91 -9.50 -7.43
C GLU A 47 6.48 -9.00 -7.59
N LEU A 48 6.05 -8.24 -6.58
CA LEU A 48 5.06 -7.20 -6.78
C LEU A 48 5.45 -6.46 -8.07
N ALA A 49 4.61 -6.53 -9.09
CA ALA A 49 4.80 -5.74 -10.31
C ALA A 49 5.08 -4.29 -9.92
N ASP A 50 5.85 -3.54 -10.71
CA ASP A 50 6.10 -2.11 -10.42
C ASP A 50 4.78 -1.32 -10.21
N GLU A 51 3.68 -1.79 -10.82
CA GLU A 51 2.32 -1.27 -10.61
C GLU A 51 1.73 -1.55 -9.21
N GLU A 52 2.18 -2.59 -8.51
CA GLU A 52 1.85 -2.90 -7.11
C GLU A 52 2.85 -2.22 -6.12
N LEU A 53 4.07 -1.89 -6.55
CA LEU A 53 5.04 -1.11 -5.77
C LEU A 53 4.66 0.38 -5.66
N ASP A 54 3.94 0.93 -6.64
CA ASP A 54 3.42 2.30 -6.58
C ASP A 54 2.38 2.45 -5.44
N ASN A 55 1.73 1.36 -5.03
CA ASN A 55 0.85 1.30 -3.84
C ASN A 55 1.63 1.14 -2.51
N VAL A 56 2.94 0.87 -2.54
CA VAL A 56 3.79 0.75 -1.34
C VAL A 56 4.56 2.06 -1.08
N ALA A 57 4.78 2.88 -2.11
CA ALA A 57 5.44 4.18 -1.99
C ALA A 57 4.47 5.37 -1.79
N GLY A 58 3.18 5.12 -1.50
CA GLY A 58 2.17 6.14 -1.20
C GLY A 58 2.34 6.82 0.18
N GLY A 59 3.55 6.87 0.73
CA GLY A 59 3.89 7.70 1.88
C GLY A 59 3.96 9.16 1.46
N GLN A 60 2.86 9.75 1.01
CA GLN A 60 2.79 11.18 0.78
C GLN A 60 2.61 11.90 2.12
N ASP A 61 3.65 11.83 2.96
CA ASP A 61 3.81 12.79 4.04
C ASP A 61 3.86 14.19 3.41
N GLY A 62 2.79 14.97 3.61
CA GLY A 62 2.77 16.38 3.25
C GLY A 62 2.15 16.74 1.90
N CYS A 63 1.00 16.15 1.52
CA CYS A 63 0.13 16.75 0.52
C CYS A 63 -0.36 18.15 0.97
N VAL A 64 0.30 19.22 0.53
CA VAL A 64 -0.23 20.58 0.59
C VAL A 64 -1.19 20.75 -0.59
N GLY A 65 -2.46 20.37 -0.43
CA GLY A 65 -3.47 20.43 -1.48
C GLY A 65 -4.88 20.55 -0.91
N ASP A 66 -5.82 21.07 -1.71
CA ASP A 66 -7.23 21.21 -1.33
C ASP A 66 -7.72 19.91 -0.69
N ARG A 67 -8.22 19.95 0.55
CA ARG A 67 -8.71 18.74 1.24
C ARG A 67 -9.74 18.02 0.36
N LYS A 68 -9.36 16.89 -0.26
CA LYS A 68 -10.27 16.05 -1.05
C LYS A 68 -10.95 14.98 -0.19
N ALA A 69 -11.07 15.23 1.11
CA ALA A 69 -11.80 14.33 2.00
C ALA A 69 -13.28 14.24 1.59
N TYR A 70 -13.89 13.09 1.87
CA TYR A 70 -15.29 12.87 1.51
C TYR A 70 -16.22 13.83 2.27
N ARG A 71 -17.35 14.20 1.67
CA ARG A 71 -18.31 15.06 2.39
C ARG A 71 -18.85 14.35 3.64
N TYR A 72 -18.86 15.05 4.77
CA TYR A 72 -19.54 14.60 5.98
C TYR A 72 -20.99 14.22 5.66
N LYS A 73 -21.41 13.02 6.10
CA LYS A 73 -22.74 12.47 5.85
C LYS A 73 -23.29 11.89 7.14
N THR A 74 -24.58 12.07 7.35
CA THR A 74 -25.34 11.45 8.43
C THR A 74 -26.56 10.74 7.89
N TRP A 75 -27.08 9.79 8.68
CA TRP A 75 -28.26 9.00 8.38
C TRP A 75 -29.23 9.03 9.54
N SER A 76 -30.51 8.90 9.23
CA SER A 76 -31.56 8.88 10.25
C SER A 76 -31.66 7.55 11.00
N ARG A 77 -31.17 6.46 10.40
CA ARG A 77 -31.17 5.11 10.97
C ARG A 77 -29.78 4.50 10.91
N LYS A 78 -29.47 3.64 11.90
CA LYS A 78 -28.18 2.94 11.99
C LYS A 78 -27.93 2.03 10.79
N GLU A 79 -28.96 1.33 10.34
CA GLU A 79 -28.89 0.33 9.26
C GLU A 79 -28.64 0.95 7.88
N ASP A 80 -28.96 2.24 7.73
CA ASP A 80 -28.75 2.95 6.45
C ASP A 80 -27.33 3.47 6.31
N VAL A 81 -26.48 3.36 7.34
CA VAL A 81 -25.12 3.88 7.31
C VAL A 81 -24.32 3.12 6.25
N GLU A 82 -23.97 3.83 5.19
CA GLU A 82 -23.13 3.32 4.10
C GLU A 82 -21.68 3.60 4.46
N PHE A 83 -20.86 2.55 4.54
CA PHE A 83 -19.42 2.70 4.74
C PHE A 83 -18.71 2.82 3.40
N LEU A 84 -17.77 3.77 3.30
CA LEU A 84 -16.96 4.02 2.12
C LEU A 84 -15.71 3.14 2.06
N PHE A 85 -15.21 2.76 3.22
CA PHE A 85 -13.98 1.97 3.37
C PHE A 85 -14.27 0.71 4.17
N GLN A 86 -13.50 -0.34 3.92
CA GLN A 86 -13.57 -1.62 4.61
C GLN A 86 -12.33 -1.84 5.48
N PRO A 87 -12.40 -2.70 6.52
CA PRO A 87 -11.23 -3.15 7.24
C PRO A 87 -10.20 -3.77 6.29
N GLY A 88 -8.97 -3.28 6.34
CA GLY A 88 -7.91 -3.65 5.42
C GLY A 88 -7.50 -2.54 4.45
N ASP A 89 -8.41 -1.61 4.13
CA ASP A 89 -8.16 -0.54 3.17
C ASP A 89 -7.08 0.42 3.68
N HIS A 90 -6.18 0.83 2.78
CA HIS A 90 -5.21 1.89 3.02
C HIS A 90 -5.78 3.24 2.54
N VAL A 91 -5.69 4.24 3.40
CA VAL A 91 -6.30 5.55 3.23
C VAL A 91 -5.37 6.65 3.72
N GLU A 92 -5.60 7.86 3.22
CA GLU A 92 -4.95 9.05 3.76
C GLU A 92 -5.88 9.77 4.73
N ALA A 93 -5.42 9.94 5.97
CA ALA A 93 -6.19 10.58 7.02
C ALA A 93 -5.63 11.97 7.36
N TYR A 94 -6.55 12.93 7.58
CA TYR A 94 -6.25 14.29 8.00
C TYR A 94 -6.32 14.41 9.53
N PRO A 95 -5.18 14.51 10.24
CA PRO A 95 -5.18 14.63 11.68
C PRO A 95 -5.82 15.96 12.11
N PRO A 96 -6.68 15.98 13.15
CA PRO A 96 -7.43 17.19 13.54
C PRO A 96 -6.57 18.39 13.95
N PHE A 97 -5.28 18.18 14.28
CA PHE A 97 -4.38 19.21 14.80
C PHE A 97 -3.21 19.58 13.87
N LEU A 98 -3.07 18.93 12.70
CA LEU A 98 -1.92 19.08 11.80
C LEU A 98 -2.25 19.76 10.47
N GLY A 99 -3.36 20.51 10.41
CA GLY A 99 -3.67 21.37 9.27
C GLY A 99 -3.91 20.60 7.97
N GLU A 100 -3.00 20.77 7.01
CA GLU A 100 -3.08 20.21 5.64
C GLU A 100 -2.32 18.89 5.47
N HIS A 101 -1.54 18.46 6.46
CA HIS A 101 -0.80 17.20 6.37
C HIS A 101 -1.75 16.00 6.43
N THR A 102 -1.50 15.02 5.56
CA THR A 102 -2.13 13.69 5.62
C THR A 102 -1.16 12.66 6.21
N ALA A 103 -1.72 11.61 6.79
CA ALA A 103 -0.98 10.43 7.23
C ALA A 103 -1.55 9.20 6.53
N GLY A 104 -0.68 8.37 5.95
CA GLY A 104 -1.05 7.03 5.48
C GLY A 104 -1.48 6.17 6.65
N CYS A 105 -2.69 5.61 6.56
CA CYS A 105 -3.30 4.81 7.60
C CYS A 105 -4.02 3.60 7.00
N LYS A 106 -4.08 2.53 7.79
CA LYS A 106 -4.94 1.38 7.54
C LYS A 106 -6.24 1.49 8.32
N VAL A 107 -7.34 1.17 7.65
CA VAL A 107 -8.65 0.98 8.29
C VAL A 107 -8.64 -0.36 9.02
N VAL A 108 -8.77 -0.34 10.34
CA VAL A 108 -8.79 -1.56 11.18
C VAL A 108 -10.21 -2.01 11.45
N SER A 109 -11.12 -1.07 11.67
CA SER A 109 -12.52 -1.36 11.89
C SER A 109 -13.39 -0.18 11.49
N MET A 110 -14.68 -0.45 11.28
CA MET A 110 -15.67 0.56 10.96
C MET A 110 -16.90 0.37 11.83
N TYR A 111 -17.53 1.47 12.22
CA TYR A 111 -18.71 1.42 13.07
C TYR A 111 -19.68 2.57 12.77
N ALA A 112 -20.97 2.26 12.89
CA ALA A 112 -22.03 3.25 12.79
C ALA A 112 -22.15 3.94 14.16
N ASN A 113 -21.66 5.18 14.25
CA ASN A 113 -21.70 5.97 15.47
C ASN A 113 -23.01 6.75 15.56
N GLY A 114 -23.74 6.58 16.67
CA GLY A 114 -24.95 7.33 16.96
C GLY A 114 -24.62 8.61 17.72
N ILE A 115 -24.77 9.76 17.07
CA ILE A 115 -24.39 11.06 17.65
C ILE A 115 -25.53 11.61 18.51
N ARG A 116 -26.76 11.50 17.98
CA ARG A 116 -28.01 11.97 18.59
C ARG A 116 -29.16 11.05 18.20
N GLN A 117 -30.33 11.28 18.78
CA GLN A 117 -31.54 10.58 18.39
C GLN A 117 -31.80 10.75 16.89
N ASN A 118 -31.86 9.64 16.15
CA ASN A 118 -31.99 9.61 14.69
C ASN A 118 -30.88 10.34 13.92
N GLU A 119 -29.66 10.37 14.45
CA GLU A 119 -28.50 10.91 13.73
C GLU A 119 -27.31 9.98 13.91
N TRP A 120 -26.98 9.29 12.83
CA TRP A 120 -25.90 8.31 12.73
C TRP A 120 -24.86 8.78 11.73
N ARG A 121 -23.60 8.39 11.92
CA ARG A 121 -22.53 8.58 10.93
C ARG A 121 -21.64 7.35 10.87
N ASP A 122 -20.90 7.23 9.78
CA ASP A 122 -19.82 6.27 9.66
C ASP A 122 -18.54 6.81 10.30
N GLU A 123 -17.88 5.96 11.06
CA GLU A 123 -16.56 6.22 11.62
C GLU A 123 -15.65 5.01 11.44
N TYR A 124 -14.35 5.30 11.29
CA TYR A 124 -13.32 4.33 10.96
C TYR A 124 -12.22 4.40 12.00
N TRP A 125 -11.86 3.27 12.61
CA TRP A 125 -10.67 3.18 13.45
C TRP A 125 -9.46 3.06 12.54
N LEU A 126 -8.58 4.06 12.62
CA LEU A 126 -7.40 4.14 11.79
C LEU A 126 -6.15 3.89 12.61
N GLU A 127 -5.28 3.07 12.05
CA GLU A 127 -3.92 2.86 12.54
C GLU A 127 -2.93 3.34 11.50
N LYS A 128 -1.89 4.03 11.95
CA LYS A 128 -0.87 4.62 11.08
C LYS A 128 -0.09 3.52 10.37
N ASP A 129 0.19 3.72 9.08
CA ASP A 129 1.00 2.77 8.32
C ASP A 129 2.46 2.76 8.78
N PRO A 130 3.12 1.58 8.76
CA PRO A 130 4.55 1.49 9.00
C PRO A 130 5.31 2.36 7.98
N GLY A 131 6.19 3.24 8.47
CA GLY A 131 7.00 4.11 7.61
C GLY A 131 6.44 5.52 7.36
N CYS A 132 5.17 5.79 7.67
CA CYS A 132 4.67 7.17 7.66
C CYS A 132 5.41 7.98 8.74
N SER A 133 5.84 9.21 8.45
CA SER A 133 6.54 10.09 9.40
C SER A 133 5.61 11.13 10.03
N THR A 134 4.46 11.42 9.42
CA THR A 134 3.46 12.34 9.97
C THR A 134 2.96 11.90 11.35
N LEU A 135 2.89 12.85 12.29
CA LEU A 135 2.31 12.63 13.61
C LEU A 135 0.84 12.24 13.46
N PHE A 136 0.47 11.05 13.93
CA PHE A 136 -0.89 10.55 13.84
C PHE A 136 -1.31 9.90 15.15
N ALA A 137 -2.43 10.36 15.70
CA ALA A 137 -3.06 9.71 16.84
C ALA A 137 -4.02 8.63 16.31
N LYS A 138 -3.76 7.37 16.66
CA LYS A 138 -4.71 6.28 16.43
C LYS A 138 -6.05 6.62 17.08
N GLY A 139 -7.14 6.32 16.38
CA GLY A 139 -8.47 6.66 16.86
C GLY A 139 -9.52 6.56 15.78
N TYR A 140 -10.72 7.04 16.10
CA TYR A 140 -11.83 7.07 15.18
C TYR A 140 -11.86 8.38 14.38
N TYR A 141 -12.00 8.22 13.06
CA TYR A 141 -12.08 9.30 12.10
C TYR A 141 -13.36 9.16 11.29
N THR A 142 -13.98 10.29 10.98
CA THR A 142 -15.14 10.37 10.10
C THR A 142 -14.69 10.49 8.65
N ARG A 143 -15.56 10.15 7.70
CA ARG A 143 -15.25 10.21 6.25
C ARG A 143 -14.70 11.56 5.76
N ASP A 144 -15.07 12.67 6.39
CA ASP A 144 -14.59 14.02 6.07
C ASP A 144 -13.18 14.33 6.55
N ARG A 145 -12.52 13.34 7.13
CA ARG A 145 -11.11 13.36 7.48
C ARG A 145 -10.31 12.30 6.74
N ILE A 146 -10.90 11.62 5.76
CA ILE A 146 -10.27 10.50 5.06
C ILE A 146 -10.41 10.72 3.55
N GLN A 147 -9.37 10.39 2.79
CA GLN A 147 -9.40 10.27 1.34
C GLN A 147 -8.78 8.95 0.89
N VAL A 148 -9.08 8.52 -0.33
CA VAL A 148 -8.42 7.36 -0.94
C VAL A 148 -6.99 7.75 -1.29
N GLN A 149 -6.04 6.87 -0.99
CA GLN A 149 -4.64 7.04 -1.34
C GLN A 149 -4.50 7.10 -2.88
N GLY A 150 -3.90 8.18 -3.41
CA GLY A 150 -3.62 8.33 -4.85
C GLY A 150 -4.72 8.93 -5.74
N LYS A 151 -5.62 9.81 -5.26
CA LYS A 151 -6.65 10.50 -6.09
C LYS A 151 -6.63 12.03 -6.07
#